data_AF-A0AAU6A3Y8-F1
#
_entry.id   AF-A0AAU6A3Y8-F1
#
_cell.length_a   1.000
_cell.length_b   1.000
_cell.length_c   1.000
_cell.angle_alpha   90.00
_cell.angle_beta   90.00
_cell.angle_gamma   90.00
#
_symmetry.space_group_name_H-M   'P 1'
#
loop_
_entity.id
_entity.type
_entity.pdbx_description
1 polymer ?
#
loop_
_entity_poly.entity_id
_entity_poly.type
_entity_poly.pdbx_seq_one_letter_code
_entity_poly.pdbx_strand_id
1 'polypeptide(L)' 'MTKHVNLRLPDGLHELAVAAAADDDRSLNSWLVAVVRRTVESGGTPNRPDGDSATSAPLRGNGHSPRP' A
#
# COMPACT_ATOMS: atom_id res chain seq x y z
N MET A 1 12.66 -22.58 -1.64
CA MET A 1 11.74 -23.20 -2.60
C MET A 1 11.21 -22.11 -3.52
N THR A 2 11.65 -22.03 -4.77
CA THR A 2 11.11 -21.06 -5.75
C THR A 2 10.01 -21.71 -6.58
N LYS A 3 9.05 -20.90 -7.04
CA LYS A 3 7.97 -21.34 -7.94
C LYS A 3 8.12 -20.57 -9.26
N HIS A 4 7.95 -21.27 -10.37
CA HIS A 4 7.92 -20.66 -11.70
C HIS A 4 6.50 -20.25 -12.06
N VAL A 5 6.35 -19.09 -12.69
CA VAL A 5 5.08 -18.56 -13.17
C VAL A 5 5.21 -18.26 -14.65
N ASN A 6 4.23 -18.69 -15.44
CA ASN A 6 4.11 -18.33 -16.85
C ASN A 6 3.01 -17.27 -16.99
N LEU A 7 3.36 -16.08 -17.49
CA LEU A 7 2.45 -14.95 -17.64
C LEU A 7 2.14 -14.74 -19.13
N ARG A 8 0.87 -14.51 -19.45
CA ARG A 8 0.44 -14.03 -20.76
C ARG A 8 0.15 -12.54 -20.62
N LEU A 9 0.97 -11.73 -21.28
CA LEU A 9 0.83 -10.28 -21.30
C LEU A 9 0.19 -9.87 -22.62
N PRO A 10 -0.74 -8.91 -22.64
CA PRO A 10 -1.17 -8.24 -23.86
C PRO A 10 0.02 -7.66 -24.62
N ASP A 11 -0.12 -7.52 -25.94
CA ASP A 11 0.93 -7.01 -26.80
C ASP A 11 1.39 -5.61 -26.35
N GLY A 12 2.70 -5.40 -26.35
CA GLY A 12 3.33 -4.14 -25.90
C GLY A 12 3.44 -3.98 -24.39
N LEU A 13 2.68 -4.73 -23.58
CA LEU A 13 2.82 -4.68 -22.11
C LEU A 13 4.17 -5.24 -21.66
N HIS A 14 4.72 -6.23 -22.38
CA HIS A 14 6.06 -6.74 -22.09
C HIS A 14 7.12 -5.65 -22.19
N GLU A 15 7.14 -4.87 -23.28
CA GLU A 15 8.10 -3.78 -23.49
C GLU A 15 7.98 -2.70 -22.42
N LEU A 16 6.74 -2.33 -22.06
CA LEU A 16 6.49 -1.36 -20.98
C LEU A 16 7.00 -1.89 -19.63
N ALA A 17 6.81 -3.18 -19.34
CA ALA A 17 7.31 -3.78 -18.12
C ALA A 17 8.85 -3.87 -18.09
N VAL A 18 9.48 -4.13 -19.23
CA VAL A 18 10.95 -4.13 -19.37
C VAL A 18 11.50 -2.71 -19.14
N ALA A 19 10.90 -1.70 -19.74
CA ALA A 19 11.30 -0.31 -19.53
C ALA A 19 11.14 0.12 -18.06
N ALA A 20 9.99 -0.18 -17.44
CA ALA A 20 9.75 0.12 -16.03
C ALA A 20 10.73 -0.59 -15.09
N ALA A 21 11.16 -1.81 -15.43
CA ALA A 21 12.16 -2.54 -14.66
C ALA A 21 13.57 -1.91 -14.80
N ALA A 22 13.92 -1.44 -16.01
CA ALA A 22 15.18 -0.76 -16.26
C ALA A 22 15.27 0.58 -15.53
N ASP A 23 14.18 1.35 -15.49
CA ASP A 23 14.10 2.60 -14.72
C ASP A 23 14.32 2.37 -13.21
N ASP A 24 13.98 1.18 -12.71
CA ASP A 24 14.17 0.76 -11.32
C ASP A 24 15.54 0.07 -11.06
N ASP A 25 16.44 0.05 -12.04
CA ASP A 25 17.74 -0.65 -12.05
C ASP A 25 17.63 -2.15 -11.69
N ARG A 26 16.59 -2.80 -12.22
CA ARG A 26 16.24 -4.19 -11.91
C ARG A 26 16.03 -5.02 -13.15
N SER A 27 16.24 -6.34 -13.00
CA SER A 27 15.71 -7.29 -13.97
C SER A 27 14.18 -7.32 -13.90
N LEU A 28 13.53 -7.59 -15.03
CA LEU A 28 12.07 -7.72 -15.13
C LEU A 28 11.49 -8.67 -14.07
N ASN A 29 12.16 -9.81 -13.81
CA ASN A 29 11.71 -10.76 -12.80
C ASN A 29 11.77 -10.18 -11.38
N SER A 30 12.85 -9.49 -11.02
CA SER A 30 13.00 -8.85 -9.71
C SER A 30 11.99 -7.71 -9.52
N TRP A 31 11.78 -6.93 -10.59
CA TRP A 31 10.78 -5.87 -10.62
C TRP A 31 9.36 -6.40 -10.43
N LEU A 32 8.96 -7.46 -11.16
CA LEU A 32 7.66 -8.12 -11.01
C LEU A 32 7.42 -8.64 -9.59
N VAL A 33 8.43 -9.26 -8.98
CA VAL A 33 8.33 -9.73 -7.59
C VAL A 33 8.12 -8.58 -6.62
N ALA A 34 8.81 -7.45 -6.81
CA ALA A 34 8.63 -6.26 -5.98
C ALA A 34 7.22 -5.65 -6.13
N VAL A 35 6.70 -5.57 -7.34
CA VAL A 35 5.33 -5.08 -7.62
C VAL A 35 4.28 -5.99 -6.99
N VAL A 36 4.40 -7.31 -7.15
CA VAL A 36 3.48 -8.29 -6.55
C VAL A 36 3.51 -8.18 -5.03
N ARG A 37 4.71 -8.11 -4.44
CA ARG A 37 4.88 -7.96 -3.00
C ARG A 37 4.22 -6.69 -2.48
N ARG A 38 4.48 -5.54 -3.12
CA ARG A 38 3.85 -4.26 -2.77
C ARG A 38 2.33 -4.35 -2.85
N THR A 39 1.80 -4.99 -3.88
CA THR A 39 0.34 -5.12 -4.08
C THR A 39 -0.31 -5.98 -3.01
N VAL A 40 0.32 -7.09 -2.64
CA VAL A 40 -0.17 -7.99 -1.58
C VAL A 40 -0.05 -7.34 -0.20
N GLU A 41 1.05 -6.64 0.08
CA GLU A 41 1.26 -5.91 1.33
C GLU A 41 0.30 -4.70 1.45
N SER A 42 0.08 -3.97 0.36
CA SER A 42 -0.84 -2.82 0.32
C SER A 42 -2.32 -3.25 0.30
N GLY A 43 -2.62 -4.43 -0.25
CA GLY A 43 -3.95 -5.03 -0.29
C GLY A 43 -4.50 -5.46 1.08
N GLY A 44 -3.69 -5.35 2.15
CA GLY A 44 -4.15 -5.46 3.55
C GLY A 44 -5.02 -4.30 4.02
N THR A 45 -5.27 -3.30 3.19
CA THR A 45 -6.31 -2.28 3.43
C THR A 45 -7.45 -2.47 2.43
N PRO A 46 -8.48 -3.28 2.76
CA PRO A 46 -9.75 -3.16 2.08
C PRO A 46 -10.26 -1.76 2.38
N ASN A 47 -10.25 -0.89 1.36
CA ASN A 47 -11.06 0.32 1.25
C ASN A 47 -11.65 0.81 2.58
N ARG A 48 -10.82 1.42 3.44
CA ARG A 48 -11.33 2.14 4.59
C ARG A 48 -11.54 3.57 4.14
N PRO A 49 -12.78 4.07 4.04
CA PRO A 49 -12.98 5.50 4.09
C PRO A 49 -12.66 5.91 5.52
N ASP A 50 -11.39 6.15 5.84
CA ASP A 50 -11.01 6.88 7.07
C ASP A 50 -11.28 8.37 6.84
N GLY A 51 -12.57 8.67 6.77
CA GLY A 51 -13.12 10.01 6.91
C GLY A 51 -13.76 10.15 8.27
N ASP A 52 -12.98 10.03 9.35
CA ASP A 52 -13.23 10.81 10.56
C ASP A 52 -11.93 11.00 11.37
N SER A 53 -11.03 11.82 10.82
CA SER A 53 -10.06 12.54 11.65
C SER A 53 -10.77 13.69 12.35
N ALA A 54 -11.51 13.39 13.41
CA ALA A 54 -11.82 14.37 14.44
C ALA A 54 -11.01 14.03 15.69
N THR A 55 -9.78 14.54 15.70
CA THR A 55 -9.08 15.09 16.86
C THR A 55 -9.32 14.43 18.22
N SER A 56 -8.29 13.76 18.71
CA SER A 56 -8.03 13.52 20.13
C SER A 56 -8.15 14.82 20.93
N ALA A 57 -9.19 14.96 21.75
CA ALA A 57 -9.19 15.92 22.86
C ALA A 57 -8.96 15.15 24.17
N PRO A 58 -7.91 15.45 24.94
CA PRO A 58 -7.75 14.84 26.25
C PRO A 58 -8.85 15.34 27.19
N LEU A 59 -9.57 14.42 27.86
CA LEU A 59 -10.45 14.75 28.97
C LEU A 59 -9.62 15.28 30.14
N ARG A 60 -9.32 16.58 30.13
CA ARG A 60 -8.71 17.30 31.24
C ARG A 60 -9.80 17.95 32.06
N GLY A 61 -10.09 17.36 33.22
CA GLY A 61 -11.00 17.93 34.20
C GLY A 61 -10.52 19.28 34.73
N ASN A 62 -11.48 20.13 35.12
CA ASN A 62 -11.34 21.10 36.21
C ASN A 62 -12.69 21.79 36.51
N GLY A 63 -13.20 21.60 37.75
CA GLY A 63 -14.15 22.44 38.50
C GLY A 63 -15.55 22.66 37.87
N HIS A 64 -16.68 22.52 38.56
CA HIS A 64 -17.00 23.27 39.78
C HIS A 64 -18.22 22.64 40.49
N SER A 65 -18.09 22.40 41.79
CA SER A 65 -19.16 22.51 42.78
C SER A 65 -18.45 22.95 44.07
N PRO A 66 -18.85 24.05 44.72
CA PRO A 66 -20.10 24.04 45.51
C PRO A 66 -20.89 25.37 45.66
N ARG A 67 -22.19 25.21 45.96
CA ARG A 67 -23.11 26.03 46.81
C ARG A 67 -23.49 27.48 46.40
N PRO A 68 -24.61 28.08 46.90
CA PRO A 68 -25.30 27.92 48.22
C PRO A 68 -26.45 26.91 48.30
#